data_AF-A0A522PM05-F1
#
_entry.id   AF-A0A522PM05-F1
#
_cell.length_a   1.000
_cell.length_b   1.000
_cell.length_c   1.000
_cell.angle_alpha   90.00
_cell.angle_beta   90.00
_cell.angle_gamma   90.00
#
_symmetry.space_group_name_H-M   'P 1'
#
loop_
_entity.id
_entity.type
_entity.pdbx_description
1 polymer ?
#
loop_
_entity_poly.entity_id
_entity_poly.type
_entity_poly.pdbx_seq_one_letter_code
_entity_poly.pdbx_strand_id
1 'polypeptide(L)'
;MGEVTVIILHPDLPDDAGPLTRRLHAARTALAVAQADRFRRAGADEVRSESAQGSSFGALLARLAGALPRDAGLVVLGAGSVPRLALPDARRLCAVAAGPGRRALTNNRYSSDVCGLSSARTLRALPALPGDNALPRWLAEQAGYEVAELPGRMRLAFDLDSPLDLALLRLLPQPPAALAGPATVSAAERLDVPRLGELQALLADPRAELLVAGRASSAGLQVLERRVACRIRFLAEERGLRAASPLAQAGPGLDRRPPRSILGRLIEARGGPDRLPAVVAELADGAIIDSRVLLADRLGPDESSWPSPEDRFASDLLQADAIGDPWLQALTAAAAGGRGPI
;
A
#
# COMPACT_ATOMS: atom_id res chain seq x y z
N MET A 1 20.90 -22.08 -16.35
CA MET A 1 20.03 -21.19 -15.57
C MET A 1 20.91 -20.05 -15.08
N GLY A 2 20.44 -18.80 -15.22
CA GLY A 2 21.16 -17.64 -14.71
C GLY A 2 21.07 -17.57 -13.19
N GLU A 3 22.05 -16.91 -12.57
CA GLU A 3 22.05 -16.62 -11.14
C GLU A 3 20.90 -15.65 -10.80
N VAL A 4 20.20 -15.89 -9.69
CA VAL A 4 19.07 -15.07 -9.23
C VAL A 4 19.41 -14.39 -7.92
N THR A 5 19.54 -13.07 -7.98
CA THR A 5 19.59 -12.23 -6.79
C THR A 5 18.20 -11.71 -6.45
N VAL A 6 17.84 -11.75 -5.17
CA VAL A 6 16.63 -11.10 -4.66
C VAL A 6 17.02 -9.92 -3.77
N ILE A 7 16.40 -8.78 -4.03
CA ILE A 7 16.61 -7.54 -3.28
C ILE A 7 15.30 -7.15 -2.62
N ILE A 8 15.31 -7.13 -1.29
CA ILE A 8 14.21 -6.61 -0.48
C ILE A 8 14.55 -5.18 -0.07
N LEU A 9 13.79 -4.21 -0.60
CA LEU A 9 13.94 -2.80 -0.27
C LEU A 9 13.28 -2.51 1.07
N HIS A 10 14.07 -2.10 2.05
CA HIS A 10 13.61 -1.81 3.39
C HIS A 10 13.67 -0.31 3.66
N PRO A 11 12.57 0.34 4.09
CA PRO A 11 12.64 1.72 4.54
C PRO A 11 13.39 1.79 5.88
N ASP A 12 14.22 2.81 6.04
CA ASP A 12 14.87 3.09 7.33
C ASP A 12 13.84 3.59 8.35
N LEU A 13 14.11 3.33 9.63
CA LEU A 13 13.31 3.84 10.73
C LEU A 13 13.85 5.21 11.15
N PRO A 14 13.05 6.29 11.10
CA PRO A 14 13.47 7.58 11.64
C PRO A 14 13.78 7.50 13.13
N ASP A 15 14.79 8.25 13.59
CA ASP A 15 15.20 8.25 15.01
C ASP A 15 14.06 8.71 15.93
N ASP A 16 13.24 9.66 15.45
CA ASP A 16 12.09 10.25 16.12
C ASP A 16 10.76 9.49 15.87
N ALA A 17 10.82 8.29 15.27
CA ALA A 17 9.62 7.52 14.96
C ALA A 17 8.76 7.26 16.20
N GLY A 18 7.46 7.53 16.07
CA GLY A 18 6.46 7.23 17.08
C GLY A 18 6.18 5.73 17.21
N PRO A 19 5.42 5.31 18.24
CA PRO A 19 5.16 3.90 18.56
C PRO A 19 4.49 3.13 17.41
N LEU A 20 3.51 3.73 16.71
CA LEU A 20 2.83 3.09 15.59
C LEU A 20 3.76 2.90 14.40
N THR A 21 4.59 3.90 14.11
CA THR A 21 5.61 3.84 13.06
C THR A 21 6.65 2.76 13.36
N ARG A 22 7.17 2.69 14.58
CA ARG A 22 8.12 1.64 15.01
C ARG A 22 7.52 0.25 14.88
N ARG A 23 6.24 0.11 15.21
CA ARG A 23 5.54 -1.17 15.12
C ARG A 23 5.34 -1.63 13.68
N LEU A 24 4.91 -0.73 12.80
CA LEU A 24 4.80 -1.04 11.37
C LEU A 24 6.17 -1.45 10.80
N HIS A 25 7.22 -0.73 11.18
CA HIS A 25 8.59 -1.08 10.79
C HIS A 25 8.96 -2.48 11.28
N ALA A 26 8.75 -2.82 12.55
CA ALA A 26 9.02 -4.16 13.08
C ALA A 26 8.27 -5.27 12.33
N ALA A 27 7.01 -5.04 11.95
CA ALA A 27 6.24 -5.98 11.14
C ALA A 27 6.80 -6.15 9.72
N ARG A 28 7.22 -5.05 9.08
CA ARG A 28 7.92 -5.08 7.78
C ARG A 28 9.25 -5.83 7.87
N THR A 29 10.02 -5.64 8.94
CA THR A 29 11.26 -6.38 9.18
C THR A 29 10.99 -7.88 9.32
N ALA A 30 10.01 -8.28 10.12
CA ALA A 30 9.62 -9.68 10.29
C ALA A 30 9.15 -10.30 8.96
N LEU A 31 8.38 -9.55 8.16
CA LEU A 31 7.95 -9.98 6.84
C LEU A 31 9.14 -10.13 5.89
N ALA A 32 10.07 -9.17 5.85
CA ALA A 32 11.26 -9.22 5.00
C ALA A 32 12.12 -10.45 5.29
N VAL A 33 12.34 -10.79 6.58
CA VAL A 33 13.05 -12.03 6.97
C VAL A 33 12.34 -13.27 6.43
N ALA A 34 11.02 -13.36 6.60
CA ALA A 34 10.25 -14.50 6.11
C ALA A 34 10.21 -14.58 4.58
N GLN A 35 10.16 -13.44 3.88
CA GLN A 35 10.27 -13.37 2.42
C GLN A 35 11.66 -13.85 1.98
N ALA A 36 12.72 -13.45 2.67
CA ALA A 36 14.07 -13.88 2.33
C ALA A 36 14.22 -15.40 2.41
N ASP A 37 13.74 -16.02 3.49
CA ASP A 37 13.73 -17.48 3.63
C ASP A 37 12.88 -18.16 2.56
N ARG A 38 11.74 -17.55 2.20
CA ARG A 38 10.87 -18.05 1.14
C ARG A 38 11.57 -18.03 -0.22
N PHE A 39 12.30 -16.97 -0.55
CA PHE A 39 13.04 -16.86 -1.81
C PHE A 39 14.24 -17.79 -1.87
N ARG A 40 14.98 -17.97 -0.76
CA ARG A 40 16.02 -19.02 -0.68
C ARG A 40 15.44 -20.40 -0.98
N ARG A 41 14.31 -20.75 -0.35
CA ARG A 41 13.59 -22.01 -0.63
C ARG A 41 12.99 -22.09 -2.04
N ALA A 42 12.83 -20.96 -2.72
CA ALA A 42 12.34 -20.88 -4.08
C ALA A 42 13.46 -21.06 -5.12
N GLY A 43 14.72 -21.06 -4.70
CA GLY A 43 15.89 -21.22 -5.57
C GLY A 43 16.59 -19.91 -5.91
N ALA A 44 16.45 -18.86 -5.09
CA ALA A 44 17.33 -17.69 -5.18
C ALA A 44 18.75 -18.07 -4.73
N ASP A 45 19.75 -17.71 -5.53
CA ASP A 45 21.17 -17.90 -5.20
C ASP A 45 21.61 -16.93 -4.10
N GLU A 46 21.04 -15.71 -4.12
CA GLU A 46 21.34 -14.68 -3.14
C GLU A 46 20.09 -13.88 -2.75
N VAL A 47 19.98 -13.52 -1.48
CA VAL A 47 18.95 -12.61 -0.99
C VAL A 47 19.56 -11.53 -0.10
N ARG A 48 19.36 -10.27 -0.48
CA ARG A 48 19.86 -9.07 0.22
C ARG A 48 18.71 -8.18 0.67
N SER A 49 18.93 -7.45 1.76
CA SER A 49 18.07 -6.34 2.16
C SER A 49 18.85 -5.04 1.98
N GLU A 50 18.23 -4.05 1.36
CA GLU A 50 18.87 -2.77 1.00
C GLU A 50 18.01 -1.61 1.50
N SER A 51 18.66 -0.58 2.04
CA SER A 51 17.95 0.67 2.38
C SER A 51 17.44 1.34 1.10
N ALA A 52 16.20 1.82 1.16
CA ALA A 52 15.57 2.60 0.10
C ALA A 52 15.83 4.12 0.20
N GLN A 53 16.70 4.58 1.12
CA GLN A 53 16.82 6.00 1.46
C GLN A 53 17.78 6.78 0.53
N GLY A 54 17.52 8.07 0.37
CA GLY A 54 18.45 9.03 -0.25
C GLY A 54 18.62 8.94 -1.77
N SER A 55 17.83 8.13 -2.47
CA SER A 55 17.86 8.01 -3.94
C SER A 55 16.45 7.79 -4.48
N SER A 56 16.19 8.23 -5.72
CA SER A 56 14.97 7.81 -6.41
C SER A 56 14.99 6.29 -6.61
N PHE A 57 13.81 5.66 -6.66
CA PHE A 57 13.69 4.22 -6.88
C PHE A 57 14.51 3.75 -8.09
N GLY A 58 14.44 4.48 -9.20
CA GLY A 58 15.18 4.14 -10.41
C GLY A 58 16.69 4.25 -10.27
N ALA A 59 17.19 5.29 -9.60
CA ALA A 59 18.62 5.46 -9.34
C ALA A 59 19.17 4.36 -8.41
N LEU A 60 18.40 4.03 -7.36
CA LEU A 60 18.72 2.93 -6.45
C LEU A 60 18.79 1.60 -7.21
N LEU A 61 17.77 1.28 -7.99
CA LEU A 61 17.70 0.02 -8.73
C LEU A 61 18.78 -0.09 -9.81
N ALA A 62 19.10 1.01 -10.51
CA ALA A 62 20.21 1.07 -11.47
C ALA A 62 21.57 0.82 -10.79
N ARG A 63 21.81 1.41 -9.61
CA ARG A 63 23.02 1.19 -8.81
C ARG A 63 23.14 -0.27 -8.38
N LEU A 64 22.06 -0.84 -7.84
CA LEU A 64 22.03 -2.23 -7.38
C LEU A 64 22.25 -3.21 -8.53
N ALA A 65 21.58 -3.01 -9.67
CA ALA A 65 21.81 -3.79 -10.88
C ALA A 65 23.22 -3.62 -11.47
N GLY A 66 23.86 -2.48 -11.22
CA GLY A 66 25.25 -2.20 -11.56
C GLY A 66 26.26 -3.12 -10.88
N ALA A 67 25.94 -3.57 -9.66
CA ALA A 67 26.77 -4.45 -8.85
C ALA A 67 26.56 -5.95 -9.14
N LEU A 68 25.53 -6.31 -9.91
CA LEU A 68 25.24 -7.71 -10.25
C LEU A 68 26.03 -8.19 -11.47
N PRO A 69 26.31 -9.51 -11.57
CA PRO A 69 26.85 -10.14 -12.78
C PRO A 69 26.03 -9.82 -14.03
N ARG A 70 26.67 -9.86 -15.20
CA ARG A 70 26.06 -9.40 -16.48
C ARG A 70 24.78 -10.14 -16.84
N ASP A 71 24.72 -11.43 -16.53
CA ASP A 71 23.62 -12.33 -16.88
C ASP A 71 22.77 -12.72 -15.65
N ALA A 72 22.90 -11.97 -14.55
CA ALA A 72 22.11 -12.19 -13.36
C ALA A 72 20.65 -11.74 -13.56
N GLY A 73 19.73 -12.61 -13.16
CA GLY A 73 18.34 -12.27 -12.93
C GLY A 73 18.18 -11.53 -11.61
N LEU A 74 17.12 -10.74 -11.53
CA LEU A 74 16.79 -9.97 -10.33
C LEU A 74 15.33 -10.19 -9.96
N VAL A 75 15.05 -10.37 -8.67
CA VAL A 75 13.72 -10.12 -8.09
C VAL A 75 13.85 -8.96 -7.13
N VAL A 76 12.98 -7.96 -7.27
CA VAL A 76 12.91 -6.80 -6.37
C VAL A 76 11.51 -6.70 -5.75
N LEU A 77 11.45 -6.41 -4.45
CA LEU A 77 10.21 -6.17 -3.71
C LEU A 77 10.45 -5.24 -2.52
N GLY A 78 9.39 -4.59 -2.03
CA GLY A 78 9.41 -3.85 -0.77
C GLY A 78 9.26 -4.75 0.46
N ALA A 79 9.84 -4.35 1.60
CA ALA A 79 9.77 -5.09 2.86
C ALA A 79 8.34 -5.22 3.43
N GLY A 80 7.46 -4.28 3.09
CA GLY A 80 6.03 -4.33 3.44
C GLY A 80 5.14 -4.97 2.39
N SER A 81 5.72 -5.37 1.25
CA SER A 81 4.94 -5.76 0.09
C SER A 81 4.50 -7.21 0.13
N VAL A 82 3.35 -7.49 -0.49
CA VAL A 82 2.88 -8.85 -0.80
C VAL A 82 2.98 -9.85 0.38
N PRO A 83 2.46 -9.54 1.59
CA PRO A 83 2.61 -10.37 2.79
C PRO A 83 2.04 -11.78 2.62
N ARG A 84 1.14 -11.96 1.66
CA ARG A 84 0.50 -13.24 1.31
C ARG A 84 1.13 -13.96 0.10
N LEU A 85 2.32 -13.52 -0.36
CA LEU A 85 3.09 -14.23 -1.38
C LEU A 85 3.39 -15.64 -0.89
N ALA A 86 3.12 -16.65 -1.71
CA ALA A 86 3.34 -18.06 -1.36
C ALA A 86 4.59 -18.61 -2.05
N LEU A 87 5.10 -19.74 -1.57
CA LEU A 87 6.28 -20.38 -2.15
C LEU A 87 6.15 -20.66 -3.67
N PRO A 88 4.98 -21.09 -4.21
CA PRO A 88 4.81 -21.23 -5.66
C PRO A 88 4.95 -19.91 -6.43
N ASP A 89 4.54 -18.78 -5.85
CA ASP A 89 4.70 -17.46 -6.47
C ASP A 89 6.18 -17.07 -6.52
N ALA A 90 6.90 -17.24 -5.40
CA ALA A 90 8.34 -17.01 -5.31
C ALA A 90 9.10 -17.86 -6.34
N ARG A 91 8.74 -19.15 -6.48
CA ARG A 91 9.35 -20.05 -7.48
C ARG A 91 9.15 -19.56 -8.90
N ARG A 92 7.98 -19.00 -9.23
CA ARG A 92 7.70 -18.44 -10.56
C ARG A 92 8.54 -17.20 -10.83
N LEU A 93 8.67 -16.32 -9.83
CA LEU A 93 9.54 -15.14 -9.92
C LEU A 93 11.00 -15.53 -10.13
N CYS A 94 11.53 -16.46 -9.33
CA CYS A 94 12.89 -16.99 -9.49
C CYS A 94 13.07 -17.69 -10.85
N ALA A 95 12.10 -18.49 -11.31
CA ALA A 95 12.19 -19.17 -12.60
C ALA A 95 12.23 -18.18 -13.79
N VAL A 96 11.47 -17.08 -13.72
CA VAL A 96 11.54 -16.02 -14.73
C VAL A 96 12.88 -15.29 -14.66
N ALA A 97 13.35 -14.97 -13.45
CA ALA A 97 14.66 -14.33 -13.25
C ALA A 97 15.84 -15.20 -13.71
N ALA A 98 15.81 -16.50 -13.47
CA ALA A 98 16.84 -17.45 -13.91
C ALA A 98 16.78 -17.78 -15.41
N GLY A 99 15.67 -17.41 -16.07
CA GLY A 99 15.37 -17.79 -17.43
C GLY A 99 16.10 -16.90 -18.45
N PRO A 100 16.26 -17.35 -19.70
CA PRO A 100 16.84 -16.52 -20.75
C PRO A 100 15.88 -15.42 -21.24
N GLY A 101 16.45 -14.50 -22.03
CA GLY A 101 15.72 -13.50 -22.81
C GLY A 101 15.42 -12.23 -22.01
N ARG A 102 14.37 -11.52 -22.43
CA ARG A 102 13.84 -10.32 -21.74
C ARG A 102 12.43 -10.62 -21.25
N ARG A 103 12.34 -11.32 -20.13
CA ARG A 103 11.08 -11.68 -19.51
C ARG A 103 11.01 -11.08 -18.13
N ALA A 104 9.83 -10.60 -17.77
CA ALA A 104 9.54 -10.14 -16.43
C ALA A 104 8.20 -10.67 -15.93
N LEU A 105 8.09 -10.81 -14.62
CA LEU A 105 6.89 -11.26 -13.93
C LEU A 105 6.63 -10.34 -12.75
N THR A 106 5.45 -9.77 -12.67
CA THR A 106 5.04 -8.85 -11.60
C THR A 106 3.71 -9.28 -10.98
N ASN A 107 3.38 -8.81 -9.78
CA ASN A 107 2.03 -8.99 -9.24
C ASN A 107 0.98 -8.11 -9.95
N ASN A 108 1.39 -6.97 -10.54
CA ASN A 108 0.51 -6.06 -11.26
C ASN A 108 1.31 -5.09 -12.14
N ARG A 109 1.00 -5.07 -13.44
CA ARG A 109 1.68 -4.28 -14.48
C ARG A 109 1.61 -2.77 -14.24
N TYR A 110 0.59 -2.28 -13.56
CA TYR A 110 0.33 -0.85 -13.36
C TYR A 110 0.68 -0.35 -11.96
N SER A 111 0.96 -1.25 -11.02
CA SER A 111 1.33 -0.93 -9.64
C SER A 111 2.02 -2.14 -9.06
N SER A 112 3.35 -2.21 -9.18
CA SER A 112 4.12 -3.42 -8.94
C SER A 112 4.80 -3.37 -7.60
N ASP A 113 4.42 -4.27 -6.71
CA ASP A 113 5.00 -4.40 -5.37
C ASP A 113 6.08 -5.48 -5.33
N VAL A 114 6.11 -6.35 -6.36
CA VAL A 114 7.17 -7.33 -6.61
C VAL A 114 7.36 -7.53 -8.11
N CYS A 115 8.62 -7.56 -8.57
CA CYS A 115 8.97 -7.80 -9.96
C CYS A 115 10.21 -8.68 -10.08
N GLY A 116 10.10 -9.80 -10.81
CA GLY A 116 11.22 -10.64 -11.24
C GLY A 116 11.55 -10.40 -12.71
N LEU A 117 12.82 -10.33 -13.08
CA LEU A 117 13.28 -10.12 -14.45
C LEU A 117 14.55 -10.91 -14.78
N SER A 118 14.65 -11.37 -16.02
CA SER A 118 15.73 -12.27 -16.49
C SER A 118 17.10 -11.62 -16.71
N SER A 119 17.19 -10.29 -16.83
CA SER A 119 18.46 -9.60 -17.03
C SER A 119 18.50 -8.25 -16.34
N ALA A 120 19.16 -8.19 -15.19
CA ALA A 120 19.33 -6.94 -14.45
C ALA A 120 20.12 -5.87 -15.23
N ARG A 121 20.92 -6.27 -16.23
CA ARG A 121 21.74 -5.37 -17.05
C ARG A 121 20.94 -4.20 -17.63
N THR A 122 19.70 -4.45 -18.06
CA THR A 122 18.86 -3.40 -18.66
C THR A 122 18.55 -2.27 -17.67
N LEU A 123 18.49 -2.57 -16.37
CA LEU A 123 18.21 -1.60 -15.32
C LEU A 123 19.35 -0.60 -15.10
N ARG A 124 20.56 -0.84 -15.63
CA ARG A 124 21.66 0.15 -15.57
C ARG A 124 21.33 1.44 -16.31
N ALA A 125 20.42 1.38 -17.29
CA ALA A 125 19.92 2.52 -18.05
C ALA A 125 18.54 3.00 -17.57
N LEU A 126 18.09 2.52 -16.40
CA LEU A 126 16.81 2.92 -15.84
C LEU A 126 16.87 4.43 -15.52
N PRO A 127 15.90 5.23 -15.99
CA PRO A 127 15.84 6.63 -15.60
C PRO A 127 15.61 6.74 -14.10
N ALA A 128 15.74 7.95 -13.55
CA ALA A 128 15.42 8.26 -12.16
C ALA A 128 13.92 8.13 -11.89
N LEU A 129 13.42 6.89 -11.94
CA LEU A 129 12.03 6.59 -11.68
C LEU A 129 11.72 6.93 -10.21
N PRO A 130 10.60 7.60 -9.98
CA PRO A 130 10.17 8.06 -8.65
C PRO A 130 9.64 6.93 -7.77
N GLY A 131 9.20 5.82 -8.37
CA GLY A 131 8.66 4.66 -7.68
C GLY A 131 8.69 3.40 -8.54
N ASP A 132 8.43 2.27 -7.89
CA ASP A 132 8.34 0.92 -8.44
C ASP A 132 7.20 0.71 -9.43
N ASN A 133 6.09 1.43 -9.27
CA ASN A 133 4.89 1.29 -10.10
C ASN A 133 5.13 1.50 -11.61
N ALA A 134 6.16 2.27 -11.98
CA ALA A 134 6.52 2.51 -13.37
C ALA A 134 7.41 1.39 -13.97
N LEU A 135 8.01 0.53 -13.14
CA LEU A 135 9.01 -0.45 -13.58
C LEU A 135 8.47 -1.46 -14.60
N PRO A 136 7.35 -2.16 -14.39
CA PRO A 136 6.88 -3.14 -15.37
C PRO A 136 6.51 -2.48 -16.70
N ARG A 137 5.93 -1.29 -16.65
CA ARG A 137 5.58 -0.53 -17.86
C ARG A 137 6.83 -0.09 -18.62
N TRP A 138 7.82 0.45 -17.94
CA TRP A 138 9.11 0.79 -18.55
C TRP A 138 9.79 -0.45 -19.14
N LEU A 139 9.77 -1.58 -18.43
CA LEU A 139 10.31 -2.85 -18.91
C LEU A 139 9.66 -3.26 -20.24
N ALA A 140 8.33 -3.18 -20.34
CA ALA A 140 7.60 -3.52 -21.55
C ALA A 140 7.83 -2.51 -22.70
N GLU A 141 7.62 -1.23 -22.43
CA GLU A 141 7.52 -0.19 -23.46
C GLU A 141 8.89 0.34 -23.93
N GLN A 142 9.88 0.37 -23.05
CA GLN A 142 11.18 1.00 -23.32
C GLN A 142 12.32 -0.02 -23.42
N ALA A 143 12.27 -1.09 -22.63
CA ALA A 143 13.32 -2.11 -22.59
C ALA A 143 13.00 -3.37 -23.41
N GLY A 144 11.78 -3.50 -23.93
CA GLY A 144 11.34 -4.61 -24.77
C GLY A 144 11.23 -5.94 -24.03
N TYR A 145 10.84 -5.92 -22.76
CA TYR A 145 10.53 -7.12 -21.99
C TYR A 145 9.12 -7.62 -22.27
N GLU A 146 8.98 -8.94 -22.35
CA GLU A 146 7.68 -9.58 -22.19
C GLU A 146 7.31 -9.62 -20.71
N VAL A 147 6.32 -8.82 -20.32
CA VAL A 147 5.90 -8.68 -18.92
C VAL A 147 4.62 -9.47 -18.67
N ALA A 148 4.71 -10.55 -17.89
CA ALA A 148 3.57 -11.32 -17.43
C ALA A 148 3.14 -10.91 -16.01
N GLU A 149 1.92 -11.27 -15.61
CA GLU A 149 1.41 -11.05 -14.25
C GLU A 149 1.25 -12.39 -13.50
N LEU A 150 1.52 -12.36 -12.19
CA LEU A 150 1.20 -13.47 -11.29
C LEU A 150 -0.33 -13.63 -11.16
N PRO A 151 -0.85 -14.86 -11.05
CA PRO A 151 -2.25 -15.06 -10.74
C PRO A 151 -2.53 -14.69 -9.27
N GLY A 152 -3.82 -14.48 -8.97
CA GLY A 152 -4.25 -14.16 -7.61
C GLY A 152 -3.96 -12.71 -7.21
N ARG A 153 -4.11 -11.79 -8.16
CA ARG A 153 -3.91 -10.33 -7.99
C ARG A 153 -4.46 -9.79 -6.67
N MET A 154 -5.69 -10.12 -6.29
CA MET A 154 -6.29 -9.65 -5.03
C MET A 154 -5.52 -10.08 -3.77
N ARG A 155 -4.94 -11.28 -3.76
CA ARG A 155 -4.11 -11.76 -2.64
C ARG A 155 -2.78 -11.03 -2.59
N LEU A 156 -2.22 -10.70 -3.75
CA LEU A 156 -0.89 -10.11 -3.92
C LEU A 156 -0.92 -8.58 -4.02
N ALA A 157 -2.07 -7.93 -3.89
CA ALA A 157 -2.22 -6.47 -3.95
C ALA A 157 -2.38 -5.83 -2.56
N PHE A 158 -2.18 -6.61 -1.50
CA PHE A 158 -2.22 -6.13 -0.13
C PHE A 158 -0.79 -5.79 0.29
N ASP A 159 -0.58 -4.66 0.94
CA ASP A 159 0.71 -4.22 1.48
C ASP A 159 0.56 -3.80 2.95
N LEU A 160 1.70 -3.74 3.66
CA LEU A 160 1.78 -3.20 5.00
C LEU A 160 2.13 -1.71 4.91
N ASP A 161 1.14 -0.84 4.72
CA ASP A 161 1.31 0.61 4.58
C ASP A 161 1.04 1.38 5.87
N SER A 162 0.23 0.80 6.75
CA SER A 162 -0.23 1.35 8.01
C SER A 162 -0.34 0.24 9.07
N PRO A 163 -0.39 0.59 10.36
CA PRO A 163 -0.71 -0.37 11.41
C PRO A 163 -2.12 -0.97 11.27
N LEU A 164 -3.08 -0.26 10.66
CA LEU A 164 -4.42 -0.81 10.37
C LEU A 164 -4.32 -2.04 9.46
N ASP A 165 -3.37 -2.09 8.54
CA ASP A 165 -3.15 -3.26 7.69
C ASP A 165 -2.77 -4.50 8.50
N LEU A 166 -2.04 -4.32 9.60
CA LEU A 166 -1.72 -5.40 10.53
C LEU A 166 -2.98 -5.91 11.23
N ALA A 167 -3.87 -5.01 11.66
CA ALA A 167 -5.15 -5.39 12.25
C ALA A 167 -6.03 -6.15 11.23
N LEU A 168 -6.11 -5.66 9.99
CA LEU A 168 -6.87 -6.28 8.91
C LEU A 168 -6.36 -7.68 8.54
N LEU A 169 -5.03 -7.88 8.48
CA LEU A 169 -4.45 -9.19 8.18
C LEU A 169 -4.82 -10.26 9.22
N ARG A 170 -5.04 -9.87 10.47
CA ARG A 170 -5.46 -10.79 11.54
C ARG A 170 -6.88 -11.30 11.38
N LEU A 171 -7.71 -10.61 10.58
CA LEU A 171 -9.06 -11.06 10.24
C LEU A 171 -9.07 -12.17 9.18
N LEU A 172 -7.92 -12.44 8.55
CA LEU A 172 -7.83 -13.53 7.59
C LEU A 172 -7.97 -14.87 8.29
N PRO A 173 -8.62 -15.88 7.65
CA PRO A 173 -8.66 -17.24 8.20
C PRO A 173 -7.27 -17.84 8.42
N GLN A 174 -6.29 -17.42 7.62
CA GLN A 174 -4.90 -17.84 7.68
C GLN A 174 -4.01 -16.59 7.55
N PRO A 175 -3.76 -15.86 8.65
CA PRO A 175 -2.86 -14.72 8.63
C PRO A 175 -1.43 -15.19 8.30
N PRO A 176 -0.60 -14.34 7.67
CA PRO A 176 0.80 -14.69 7.41
C PRO A 176 1.52 -15.05 8.72
N ALA A 177 2.06 -16.27 8.82
CA ALA A 177 2.71 -16.76 10.04
C ALA A 177 3.86 -15.85 10.54
N ALA A 178 4.55 -15.18 9.62
CA ALA A 178 5.61 -14.21 9.91
C ALA A 178 5.12 -13.02 10.77
N LEU A 179 3.82 -12.71 10.71
CA LEU A 179 3.18 -11.61 11.42
C LEU A 179 2.36 -12.08 12.63
N ALA A 180 2.46 -13.37 12.99
CA ALA A 180 1.76 -13.97 14.12
C ALA A 180 2.63 -14.04 15.40
N GLY A 181 3.92 -13.72 15.32
CA GLY A 181 4.88 -13.90 16.40
C GLY A 181 4.85 -12.81 17.49
N PRO A 182 5.33 -13.10 18.72
CA PRO A 182 5.35 -12.16 19.85
C PRO A 182 6.22 -10.92 19.60
N ALA A 183 7.21 -11.01 18.71
CA ALA A 183 8.02 -9.87 18.26
C ALA A 183 7.22 -8.77 17.51
N THR A 184 5.98 -9.07 17.10
CA THR A 184 5.10 -8.13 16.39
C THR A 184 3.91 -7.65 17.23
N VAL A 185 3.57 -8.34 18.32
CA VAL A 185 2.41 -8.02 19.16
C VAL A 185 2.59 -8.60 20.58
N SER A 186 2.74 -7.75 21.59
CA SER A 186 2.35 -8.16 22.96
C SER A 186 0.82 -8.20 23.05
N ALA A 187 0.28 -9.12 23.84
CA ALA A 187 -1.17 -9.32 23.98
C ALA A 187 -1.93 -8.06 24.49
N ALA A 188 -1.24 -7.19 25.23
CA ALA A 188 -1.75 -5.93 25.78
C ALA A 188 -1.76 -4.78 24.77
N GLU A 189 -1.06 -4.93 23.64
CA GLU A 189 -0.91 -3.91 22.61
C GLU A 189 -1.61 -4.34 21.31
N ARG A 190 -2.63 -5.20 21.32
CA ARG A 190 -3.27 -5.65 20.07
C ARG A 190 -3.87 -4.47 19.31
N LEU A 191 -3.58 -4.38 18.01
CA LEU A 191 -4.26 -3.48 17.10
C LEU A 191 -5.53 -4.18 16.63
N ASP A 192 -6.66 -3.51 16.85
CA ASP A 192 -7.96 -3.95 16.37
C ASP A 192 -8.44 -3.01 15.27
N VAL A 193 -9.29 -3.53 14.39
CA VAL A 193 -9.98 -2.70 13.41
C VAL A 193 -11.06 -1.91 14.15
N PRO A 194 -11.01 -0.58 14.16
CA PRO A 194 -11.98 0.22 14.90
C PRO A 194 -13.40 -0.07 14.43
N ARG A 195 -14.33 -0.16 15.38
CA ARG A 195 -15.78 -0.36 15.14
C ARG A 195 -16.13 -1.55 14.22
N LEU A 196 -15.25 -2.56 14.15
CA LEU A 196 -15.42 -3.71 13.25
C LEU A 196 -16.77 -4.41 13.42
N GLY A 197 -17.22 -4.65 14.66
CA GLY A 197 -18.49 -5.33 14.92
C GLY A 197 -19.70 -4.55 14.41
N GLU A 198 -19.66 -3.22 14.52
CA GLU A 198 -20.71 -2.33 14.04
C GLU A 198 -20.72 -2.26 12.52
N LEU A 199 -19.54 -2.19 11.89
CA LEU A 199 -19.41 -2.29 10.44
C LEU A 199 -19.92 -3.64 9.93
N GLN A 200 -19.58 -4.74 10.59
CA GLN A 200 -20.07 -6.08 10.24
C GLN A 200 -21.60 -6.19 10.34
N ALA A 201 -22.20 -5.62 11.39
CA ALA A 201 -23.65 -5.57 11.54
C ALA A 201 -24.30 -4.76 10.40
N LEU A 202 -23.73 -3.59 10.07
CA LEU A 202 -24.20 -2.76 8.96
C LEU A 202 -24.12 -3.51 7.63
N LEU A 203 -22.98 -4.16 7.34
CA LEU A 203 -22.79 -4.93 6.11
C LEU A 203 -23.78 -6.10 5.95
N ALA A 204 -24.31 -6.61 7.07
CA ALA A 204 -25.28 -7.71 7.08
C ALA A 204 -26.75 -7.24 7.00
N ASP A 205 -27.04 -5.94 7.12
CA ASP A 205 -28.41 -5.42 7.08
C ASP A 205 -28.82 -4.97 5.67
N PRO A 206 -29.78 -5.65 5.00
CA PRO A 206 -30.26 -5.27 3.67
C PRO A 206 -31.02 -3.93 3.62
N ARG A 207 -31.39 -3.36 4.77
CA ARG A 207 -32.05 -2.04 4.85
C ARG A 207 -31.07 -0.90 4.98
N ALA A 208 -29.83 -1.18 5.38
CA ALA A 208 -28.80 -0.18 5.57
C ALA A 208 -28.15 0.25 4.24
N GLU A 209 -27.46 1.39 4.27
CA GLU A 209 -26.59 1.90 3.21
C GLU A 209 -25.20 2.21 3.77
N LEU A 210 -24.15 1.71 3.13
CA LEU A 210 -22.74 2.02 3.42
C LEU A 210 -22.21 3.04 2.41
N LEU A 211 -21.62 4.13 2.89
CA LEU A 211 -20.81 5.02 2.07
C LEU A 211 -19.36 4.51 1.99
N VAL A 212 -18.83 4.33 0.78
CA VAL A 212 -17.40 4.10 0.57
C VAL A 212 -16.84 5.27 -0.22
N ALA A 213 -15.95 6.03 0.39
CA ALA A 213 -15.39 7.25 -0.19
C ALA A 213 -13.85 7.23 -0.15
N GLY A 214 -13.20 7.44 -1.31
CA GLY A 214 -11.75 7.49 -1.39
C GLY A 214 -11.13 6.87 -2.64
N ARG A 215 -9.87 6.42 -2.53
CA ARG A 215 -9.12 5.75 -3.62
C ARG A 215 -9.57 4.31 -3.86
N ALA A 216 -10.87 4.05 -3.78
CA ALA A 216 -11.47 2.73 -3.98
C ALA A 216 -11.48 2.32 -5.47
N SER A 217 -11.48 1.02 -5.77
CA SER A 217 -11.44 0.50 -7.16
C SER A 217 -12.79 -0.05 -7.59
N SER A 218 -13.03 -0.10 -8.90
CA SER A 218 -14.19 -0.82 -9.45
C SER A 218 -14.20 -2.30 -9.06
N ALA A 219 -13.02 -2.92 -8.93
CA ALA A 219 -12.89 -4.29 -8.42
C ALA A 219 -13.34 -4.41 -6.94
N GLY A 220 -13.02 -3.40 -6.12
CA GLY A 220 -13.48 -3.32 -4.73
C GLY A 220 -15.00 -3.16 -4.65
N LEU A 221 -15.58 -2.27 -5.46
CA LEU A 221 -17.04 -2.11 -5.55
C LEU A 221 -17.73 -3.42 -5.92
N GLN A 222 -17.25 -4.09 -6.97
CA GLN A 222 -17.79 -5.38 -7.40
C GLN A 222 -17.71 -6.47 -6.30
N VAL A 223 -16.69 -6.42 -5.44
CA VAL A 223 -16.61 -7.33 -4.29
C VAL A 223 -17.69 -7.00 -3.28
N LEU A 224 -17.87 -5.72 -2.93
CA LEU A 224 -18.90 -5.27 -2.00
C LEU A 224 -20.30 -5.68 -2.51
N GLU A 225 -20.64 -5.33 -3.75
CA GLU A 225 -21.94 -5.65 -4.38
C GLU A 225 -22.29 -7.15 -4.35
N ARG A 226 -21.29 -8.04 -4.29
CA ARG A 226 -21.48 -9.50 -4.25
C ARG A 226 -21.41 -10.11 -2.86
N ARG A 227 -20.91 -9.38 -1.86
CA ARG A 227 -20.51 -9.95 -0.55
C ARG A 227 -21.25 -9.35 0.62
N VAL A 228 -21.87 -8.20 0.45
CA VAL A 228 -22.60 -7.49 1.52
C VAL A 228 -24.10 -7.53 1.24
N ALA A 229 -24.91 -7.41 2.28
CA ALA A 229 -26.36 -7.31 2.16
C ALA A 229 -26.83 -5.86 1.99
N CYS A 230 -26.12 -4.91 2.61
CA CYS A 230 -26.49 -3.50 2.58
C CYS A 230 -26.30 -2.87 1.20
N ARG A 231 -26.97 -1.74 0.97
CA ARG A 231 -26.76 -0.90 -0.22
C ARG A 231 -25.39 -0.23 -0.13
N ILE A 232 -24.78 0.05 -1.29
CA ILE A 232 -23.50 0.74 -1.37
C ILE A 232 -23.67 2.08 -2.08
N ARG A 233 -23.29 3.16 -1.39
CA ARG A 233 -23.02 4.47 -2.00
C ARG A 233 -21.52 4.59 -2.22
N PHE A 234 -21.09 4.84 -3.45
CA PHE A 234 -19.68 4.75 -3.82
C PHE A 234 -19.16 6.07 -4.42
N LEU A 235 -18.18 6.67 -3.76
CA LEU A 235 -17.46 7.87 -4.21
C LEU A 235 -15.98 7.49 -4.46
N ALA A 236 -15.67 7.07 -5.69
CA ALA A 236 -14.29 6.81 -6.09
C ALA A 236 -13.62 8.10 -6.57
N GLU A 237 -12.62 8.55 -5.82
CA GLU A 237 -11.91 9.80 -6.04
C GLU A 237 -10.40 9.55 -6.00
N GLU A 238 -9.64 10.32 -6.78
CA GLU A 238 -8.17 10.38 -6.71
C GLU A 238 -7.44 9.02 -6.83
N ARG A 239 -8.01 8.04 -7.54
CA ARG A 239 -7.28 6.80 -7.86
C ARG A 239 -6.00 7.14 -8.60
N GLY A 240 -4.87 6.67 -8.07
CA GLY A 240 -3.55 6.98 -8.64
C GLY A 240 -2.96 8.30 -8.16
N LEU A 241 -3.50 8.93 -7.11
CA LEU A 241 -2.97 10.15 -6.48
C LEU A 241 -1.43 10.12 -6.32
N ARG A 242 -0.87 9.02 -5.77
CA ARG A 242 0.59 8.83 -5.62
C ARG A 242 1.31 8.74 -6.97
N ALA A 243 0.73 8.03 -7.93
CA ALA A 243 1.27 7.91 -9.30
C ALA A 243 1.10 9.20 -10.13
N ALA A 244 0.31 10.17 -9.65
CA ALA A 244 0.12 11.50 -10.22
C ALA A 244 0.92 12.58 -9.47
N SER A 245 1.79 12.20 -8.51
CA SER A 245 2.75 13.12 -7.91
C SER A 245 3.68 13.70 -9.00
N PRO A 246 4.16 14.96 -8.87
CA PRO A 246 5.15 15.54 -9.79
C PRO A 246 6.40 14.67 -9.93
N LEU A 247 6.81 14.01 -8.85
CA LEU A 247 7.91 13.04 -8.87
C LEU A 247 7.55 11.84 -9.76
N ALA A 248 6.33 11.29 -9.62
CA ALA A 248 5.80 10.11 -10.30
C ALA A 248 5.84 10.19 -11.84
N GLN A 249 5.78 11.39 -12.39
CA GLN A 249 5.73 11.63 -13.84
C GLN A 249 6.53 12.91 -14.16
N ALA A 250 7.85 12.77 -14.22
CA ALA A 250 8.77 13.82 -14.67
C ALA A 250 8.59 14.09 -16.18
N GLY A 251 7.56 14.85 -16.52
CA GLY A 251 7.34 15.43 -17.85
C GLY A 251 7.08 16.94 -17.72
N PRO A 252 7.83 17.82 -18.40
CA PRO A 252 7.59 19.25 -18.35
C PRO A 252 6.23 19.60 -18.98
N GLY A 253 5.43 20.46 -18.32
CA GLY A 253 4.30 21.16 -18.93
C GLY A 253 2.90 20.54 -18.77
N LEU A 254 2.69 19.56 -17.89
CA LEU A 254 1.33 19.10 -17.57
C LEU A 254 0.73 19.95 -16.44
N ASP A 255 -0.08 20.95 -16.79
CA ASP A 255 -0.99 21.62 -15.84
C ASP A 255 -1.94 20.58 -15.26
N ARG A 256 -1.64 20.12 -14.04
CA ARG A 256 -2.45 19.13 -13.35
C ARG A 256 -3.55 19.80 -12.55
N ARG A 257 -4.74 19.22 -12.65
CA ARG A 257 -5.82 19.53 -11.71
C ARG A 257 -5.38 19.06 -10.33
N PRO A 258 -5.44 19.93 -9.30
CA PRO A 258 -5.15 19.53 -7.93
C PRO A 258 -6.14 18.46 -7.45
N PRO A 259 -5.78 17.64 -6.44
CA PRO A 259 -6.67 16.63 -5.89
C PRO A 259 -7.96 17.27 -5.39
N ARG A 260 -9.09 16.60 -5.59
CA ARG A 260 -10.40 17.06 -5.12
C ARG A 260 -11.18 15.95 -4.43
N SER A 261 -11.85 16.32 -3.34
CA SER A 261 -12.83 15.45 -2.68
C SER A 261 -14.18 16.14 -2.55
N ILE A 262 -15.21 15.51 -3.11
CA ILE A 262 -16.61 15.91 -2.91
C ILE A 262 -16.95 15.81 -1.42
N LEU A 263 -16.56 14.71 -0.76
CA LEU A 263 -16.82 14.54 0.67
C LEU A 263 -16.07 15.59 1.50
N GLY A 264 -14.79 15.85 1.20
CA GLY A 264 -14.00 16.90 1.85
C GLY A 264 -14.64 18.28 1.72
N ARG A 265 -15.09 18.65 0.52
CA ARG A 265 -15.77 19.93 0.28
C ARG A 265 -17.10 20.06 0.99
N LEU A 266 -17.87 18.98 1.10
CA LEU A 266 -19.12 18.97 1.86
C LEU A 266 -18.85 19.16 3.36
N ILE A 267 -17.84 18.47 3.91
CA ILE A 267 -17.44 18.64 5.32
C ILE A 267 -17.05 20.09 5.60
N GLU A 268 -16.19 20.68 4.77
CA GLU A 268 -15.76 22.07 4.92
C GLU A 268 -16.93 23.06 4.76
N ALA A 269 -17.80 22.87 3.75
CA ALA A 269 -18.97 23.72 3.54
C ALA A 269 -19.99 23.66 4.71
N ARG A 270 -19.97 22.59 5.50
CA ARG A 270 -20.83 22.42 6.68
C ARG A 270 -20.19 22.95 7.98
N GLY A 271 -18.96 23.44 7.92
CA GLY A 271 -18.26 24.04 9.05
C GLY A 271 -17.13 23.19 9.62
N GLY A 272 -16.54 22.28 8.84
CA GLY A 272 -15.27 21.63 9.15
C GLY A 272 -15.38 20.17 9.64
N PRO A 273 -14.25 19.59 10.09
CA PRO A 273 -14.07 18.14 10.24
C PRO A 273 -15.03 17.49 11.25
N ASP A 274 -15.44 18.21 12.29
CA ASP A 274 -16.40 17.74 13.31
C ASP A 274 -17.80 17.42 12.73
N ARG A 275 -18.08 17.89 11.51
CA ARG A 275 -19.35 17.66 10.81
C ARG A 275 -19.39 16.35 10.06
N LEU A 276 -18.29 15.61 9.98
CA LEU A 276 -18.21 14.34 9.25
C LEU A 276 -19.38 13.37 9.60
N PRO A 277 -19.71 13.09 10.88
CA PRO A 277 -20.81 12.18 11.20
C PRO A 277 -22.18 12.66 10.71
N ALA A 278 -22.43 13.97 10.76
CA ALA A 278 -23.67 14.55 10.27
C ALA A 278 -23.77 14.44 8.74
N VAL A 279 -22.67 14.69 8.03
CA VAL A 279 -22.60 14.52 6.58
C VAL A 279 -22.80 13.06 6.19
N VAL A 280 -22.17 12.11 6.89
CA VAL A 280 -22.37 10.68 6.65
C VAL A 280 -23.81 10.29 6.91
N ALA A 281 -24.43 10.74 8.01
CA ALA A 281 -25.81 10.41 8.35
C ALA A 281 -26.85 10.93 7.34
N GLU A 282 -26.54 11.99 6.57
CA GLU A 282 -27.37 12.43 5.45
C GLU A 282 -27.24 11.52 4.21
N LEU A 283 -26.13 10.80 4.08
CA LEU A 283 -25.76 10.02 2.90
C LEU A 283 -25.91 8.51 3.08
N ALA A 284 -25.74 7.98 4.30
CA ALA A 284 -25.61 6.56 4.60
C ALA A 284 -25.74 6.30 6.12
N ASP A 285 -25.86 5.02 6.50
CA ASP A 285 -25.92 4.58 7.90
C ASP A 285 -24.52 4.39 8.53
N GLY A 286 -23.48 4.41 7.70
CA GLY A 286 -22.08 4.32 8.08
C GLY A 286 -21.17 4.56 6.87
N ALA A 287 -19.85 4.59 7.10
CA ALA A 287 -18.88 4.85 6.05
C ALA A 287 -17.57 4.05 6.19
N ILE A 288 -16.86 3.92 5.08
CA ILE A 288 -15.43 3.60 5.00
C ILE A 288 -14.79 4.73 4.21
N ILE A 289 -13.90 5.49 4.84
CA ILE A 289 -13.35 6.73 4.27
C ILE A 289 -11.83 6.65 4.20
N ASP A 290 -11.28 6.88 3.01
CA ASP A 290 -9.85 7.09 2.83
C ASP A 290 -9.49 8.56 3.15
N SER A 291 -9.07 8.81 4.39
CA SER A 291 -8.72 10.15 4.88
C SER A 291 -7.64 10.85 4.05
N ARG A 292 -6.81 10.10 3.30
CA ARG A 292 -5.75 10.69 2.46
C ARG A 292 -6.32 11.50 1.31
N VAL A 293 -7.51 11.17 0.81
CA VAL A 293 -8.17 11.96 -0.24
C VAL A 293 -8.64 13.31 0.31
N LEU A 294 -9.11 13.33 1.56
CA LEU A 294 -9.50 14.56 2.25
C LEU A 294 -8.27 15.44 2.52
N LEU A 295 -7.18 14.85 3.02
CA LEU A 295 -5.91 15.54 3.22
C LEU A 295 -5.36 16.10 1.91
N ALA A 296 -5.45 15.35 0.82
CA ALA A 296 -4.99 15.78 -0.49
C ALA A 296 -5.79 16.97 -1.07
N ASP A 297 -7.11 16.98 -0.88
CA ASP A 297 -7.96 18.12 -1.27
C ASP A 297 -7.61 19.39 -0.48
N ARG A 298 -7.31 19.23 0.82
CA ARG A 298 -6.99 20.32 1.76
C ARG A 298 -5.57 20.87 1.61
N LEU A 299 -4.58 19.99 1.53
CA LEU A 299 -3.15 20.33 1.63
C LEU A 299 -2.39 20.17 0.31
N GLY A 300 -3.04 19.60 -0.71
CA GLY A 300 -2.43 19.28 -2.00
C GLY A 300 -1.83 17.88 -2.06
N PRO A 301 -1.26 17.49 -3.21
CA PRO A 301 -0.82 16.12 -3.48
C PRO A 301 0.50 15.72 -2.80
N ASP A 302 1.24 16.68 -2.23
CA ASP A 302 2.55 16.43 -1.63
C ASP A 302 2.41 15.97 -0.17
N GLU A 303 2.61 14.67 0.06
CA GLU A 303 2.50 14.06 1.39
C GLU A 303 3.48 14.66 2.42
N SER A 304 4.55 15.35 2.00
CA SER A 304 5.46 16.03 2.94
C SER A 304 4.80 17.21 3.67
N SER A 305 3.70 17.74 3.12
CA SER A 305 2.89 18.80 3.73
C SER A 305 1.77 18.27 4.63
N TRP A 306 1.56 16.95 4.65
CA TRP A 306 0.46 16.32 5.41
C TRP A 306 0.86 16.10 6.88
N PRO A 307 -0.12 15.80 7.76
CA PRO A 307 0.17 15.31 9.10
C PRO A 307 1.14 14.13 9.06
N SER A 308 1.91 13.99 10.14
CA SER A 308 2.95 12.97 10.25
C SER A 308 2.41 11.56 9.96
N PRO A 309 3.26 10.61 9.53
CA PRO A 309 2.84 9.21 9.44
C PRO A 309 2.19 8.71 10.74
N GLU A 310 2.73 9.10 11.90
CA GLU A 310 2.18 8.74 13.21
C GLU A 310 0.75 9.25 13.41
N ASP A 311 0.49 10.53 13.13
CA ASP A 311 -0.85 11.13 13.21
C ASP A 311 -1.83 10.45 12.25
N ARG A 312 -1.38 10.15 11.03
CA ARG A 312 -2.20 9.48 10.01
C ARG A 312 -2.52 8.03 10.39
N PHE A 313 -1.57 7.32 11.01
CA PHE A 313 -1.77 5.97 11.52
C PHE A 313 -2.71 5.96 12.73
N ALA A 314 -2.58 6.92 13.64
CA ALA A 314 -3.50 7.10 14.75
C ALA A 314 -4.92 7.39 14.24
N SER A 315 -5.06 8.20 13.19
CA SER A 315 -6.35 8.45 12.53
C SER A 315 -6.97 7.17 11.94
N ASP A 316 -6.18 6.33 11.26
CA ASP A 316 -6.66 5.03 10.72
C ASP A 316 -7.17 4.09 11.82
N LEU A 317 -6.68 4.25 13.05
CA LEU A 317 -7.05 3.47 14.22
C LEU A 317 -8.09 4.18 15.11
N LEU A 318 -8.63 5.32 14.68
CA LEU A 318 -9.55 6.16 15.45
C LEU A 318 -9.01 6.61 16.83
N GLN A 319 -7.69 6.79 16.94
CA GLN A 319 -6.98 7.19 18.17
C GLN A 319 -6.77 8.72 18.21
N ALA A 320 -7.86 9.48 18.33
CA ALA A 320 -7.81 10.95 18.23
C ALA A 320 -6.87 11.61 19.25
N ASP A 321 -6.78 11.07 20.48
CA ASP A 321 -5.93 11.64 21.54
C ASP A 321 -4.42 11.56 21.24
N ALA A 322 -4.02 10.72 20.28
CA ALA A 322 -2.63 10.56 19.86
C ALA A 322 -2.24 11.45 18.67
N ILE A 323 -3.16 12.27 18.16
CA ILE A 323 -2.97 13.07 16.93
C ILE A 323 -2.60 14.51 17.30
N GLY A 324 -1.49 15.01 16.74
CA GLY A 324 -1.04 16.38 16.91
C GLY A 324 -1.71 17.39 15.97
N ASP A 325 -2.00 17.02 14.72
CA ASP A 325 -2.69 17.91 13.77
C ASP A 325 -4.16 18.19 14.19
N PRO A 326 -4.55 19.45 14.42
CA PRO A 326 -5.87 19.77 14.96
C PRO A 326 -7.05 19.37 14.06
N TRP A 327 -6.87 19.45 12.73
CA TRP A 327 -7.96 19.13 11.81
C TRP A 327 -8.18 17.63 11.72
N LEU A 328 -7.10 16.85 11.62
CA LEU A 328 -7.16 15.40 11.59
C LEU A 328 -7.61 14.83 12.94
N GLN A 329 -7.20 15.44 14.05
CA GLN A 329 -7.68 15.10 15.39
C GLN A 329 -9.19 15.26 15.48
N ALA A 330 -9.72 16.42 15.12
CA ALA A 330 -11.15 16.73 15.12
C ALA A 330 -11.95 15.76 14.22
N LEU A 331 -11.46 15.51 13.00
CA LEU A 331 -12.07 14.55 12.06
C LEU A 331 -12.15 13.15 12.68
N THR A 332 -11.04 12.69 13.28
CA THR A 332 -10.91 11.37 13.87
C THR A 332 -11.80 11.22 15.11
N ALA A 333 -11.82 12.22 15.98
CA ALA A 333 -12.68 12.25 17.17
C ALA A 333 -14.17 12.19 16.77
N ALA A 334 -14.55 12.95 15.74
CA ALA A 334 -15.91 12.94 15.22
C ALA A 334 -16.29 11.57 14.64
N ALA A 335 -15.43 10.95 13.84
CA ALA A 335 -15.65 9.59 13.32
C ALA A 335 -15.80 8.56 14.45
N ALA A 336 -14.92 8.62 15.45
CA ALA A 336 -14.93 7.72 16.60
C ALA A 336 -16.21 7.86 17.46
N GLY A 337 -16.70 9.08 17.66
CA GLY A 337 -17.90 9.38 18.46
C GLY A 337 -19.22 9.35 17.71
N GLY A 338 -19.20 9.13 16.38
CA GLY A 338 -20.40 9.14 15.53
C GLY A 338 -21.35 7.97 15.81
N ARG A 339 -22.66 8.17 15.62
CA ARG A 339 -23.67 7.11 15.82
C ARG A 339 -23.44 5.90 14.90
N GLY A 340 -23.30 6.13 13.60
CA GLY A 340 -22.97 5.08 12.63
C GLY A 340 -21.46 4.82 12.55
N PRO A 341 -21.01 3.60 12.22
CA PRO A 341 -19.60 3.27 12.05
C PRO A 341 -19.00 4.07 10.89
N ILE A 342 -17.87 4.74 11.13
CA ILE A 342 -17.09 5.49 10.14
C ILE A 342 -15.63 5.04 10.26
#